data_AF-A0A8H4KUB7-F1
#
_entry.id   AF-A0A8H4KUB7-F1
#
_cell.length_a   1.000
_cell.length_b   1.000
_cell.length_c   1.000
_cell.angle_alpha   90.00
_cell.angle_beta   90.00
_cell.angle_gamma   90.00
#
_symmetry.space_group_name_H-M   'P 1'
#
loop_
_entity.id
_entity.type
_entity.pdbx_description
1 polymer ?
#
loop_
_entity_poly.entity_id
_entity_poly.type
_entity_poly.pdbx_seq_one_letter_code
_entity_poly.pdbx_strand_id
1 'polypeptide(L)'
;MSAKPWLLYVYPWMPFPRRVIIYLREKNIPASLVTIVPVSDPQLGDAAPKTFPPRPLGSLPILAIPGSDSKSYTYIRQSLAIMNYLDELCDAGEHDFPKSECSMRGDDALSRARVTELMCLADELTIAWNPVRTFGTGAGTMSLPEASKEMIRWLQRTLTTIESWFQDRDFSDLREGGTRGPNMAEIVLYQFLEFTKDCYGKDMTKGSTQKGLDVYGRKEASNEFPKLAEFYEAFRTRKSAVRDASAGEVASEKVMKAMQTWSW
;
A
#
# COMPACT_ATOMS: atom_id res chain seq x y z
N MET A 1 1.81 20.39 28.07
CA MET A 1 1.96 18.94 28.37
C MET A 1 2.26 18.26 27.05
N SER A 2 3.33 17.48 26.93
CA SER A 2 3.58 16.72 25.70
C SER A 2 2.48 15.66 25.58
N ALA A 3 1.59 15.81 24.62
CA ALA A 3 0.58 14.80 24.35
C ALA A 3 1.30 13.49 23.98
N LYS A 4 0.84 12.37 24.54
CA LYS A 4 1.36 11.05 24.19
C LYS A 4 1.24 10.87 22.66
N PRO A 5 2.27 10.36 21.96
CA PRO A 5 2.16 10.16 20.53
C PRO A 5 1.09 9.09 20.23
N TRP A 6 0.48 9.23 19.07
CA TRP A 6 -0.38 8.21 18.50
C TRP A 6 0.50 7.05 18.06
N LEU A 7 0.03 5.81 18.20
CA LEU A 7 0.82 4.63 17.89
C LEU A 7 0.28 3.95 16.65
N LEU A 8 1.12 3.73 15.64
CA LEU A 8 0.78 2.97 14.45
C LEU A 8 1.44 1.59 14.51
N TYR A 9 0.68 0.56 14.85
CA TYR A 9 1.16 -0.83 14.90
C TYR A 9 1.23 -1.41 13.49
N VAL A 10 2.39 -1.92 13.09
CA VAL A 10 2.65 -2.35 11.70
C VAL A 10 3.53 -3.59 11.59
N TYR A 11 3.37 -4.35 10.50
CA TYR A 11 4.49 -5.06 9.87
C TYR A 11 4.99 -4.17 8.73
N PRO A 12 6.10 -3.42 8.89
CA PRO A 12 6.41 -2.29 8.02
C PRO A 12 6.57 -2.66 6.54
N TRP A 13 7.04 -3.88 6.26
CA TRP A 13 7.25 -4.39 4.91
C TRP A 13 5.98 -4.89 4.22
N MET A 14 4.90 -5.16 4.96
CA MET A 14 3.62 -5.67 4.43
C MET A 14 2.83 -4.58 3.68
N PRO A 15 1.94 -4.97 2.74
CA PRO A 15 1.34 -4.03 1.80
C PRO A 15 0.45 -2.98 2.48
N PHE A 16 -0.49 -3.41 3.33
CA PHE A 16 -1.43 -2.47 3.97
C PHE A 16 -0.74 -1.48 4.91
N PRO A 17 0.18 -1.89 5.81
CA PRO A 17 0.93 -0.92 6.60
C PRO A 17 1.81 0.01 5.77
N ARG A 18 2.43 -0.50 4.69
CA ARG A 18 3.30 0.29 3.81
C ARG A 18 2.58 1.51 3.24
N ARG A 19 1.29 1.40 2.90
CA ARG A 19 0.47 2.54 2.44
C ARG A 19 0.46 3.70 3.44
N VAL A 20 0.24 3.38 4.71
CA VAL A 20 0.18 4.38 5.79
C VAL A 20 1.56 4.99 6.03
N ILE A 21 2.63 4.19 5.97
CA ILE A 21 4.01 4.69 6.13
C ILE A 21 4.37 5.69 5.02
N ILE A 22 4.05 5.36 3.76
CA ILE A 22 4.26 6.28 2.63
C ILE A 22 3.44 7.56 2.86
N TYR A 23 2.16 7.43 3.24
CA TYR A 23 1.29 8.57 3.53
C TYR A 23 1.84 9.49 4.63
N LEU A 24 2.30 8.93 5.77
CA LEU A 24 2.89 9.71 6.87
C LEU A 24 4.08 10.55 6.38
N ARG A 25 4.91 9.98 5.50
CA ARG A 25 6.06 10.66 4.92
C ARG A 25 5.67 11.73 3.92
N GLU A 26 4.69 11.45 3.05
CA GLU A 26 4.17 12.45 2.09
C GLU A 26 3.57 13.67 2.79
N LYS A 27 2.89 13.46 3.92
CA LYS A 27 2.33 14.53 4.74
C LYS A 27 3.34 15.16 5.71
N ASN A 28 4.58 14.69 5.74
CA ASN A 28 5.61 15.10 6.70
C ASN A 28 5.11 15.01 8.16
N ILE A 29 4.29 14.01 8.49
CA ILE A 29 3.80 13.79 9.86
C ILE A 29 4.97 13.26 10.70
N PRO A 30 5.40 14.00 11.74
CA PRO A 30 6.57 13.61 12.52
C PRO A 30 6.27 12.44 13.45
N ALA A 31 7.31 11.69 13.80
CA ALA A 31 7.22 10.56 14.73
C ALA A 31 6.74 10.96 16.14
N SER A 32 6.87 12.25 16.50
CA SER A 32 6.34 12.83 17.74
C SER A 32 4.81 12.89 17.77
N LEU A 33 4.14 12.91 16.61
CA LEU A 33 2.68 12.83 16.51
C LEU A 33 2.22 11.40 16.29
N VAL A 34 2.81 10.71 15.31
CA VAL A 34 2.50 9.31 14.99
C VAL A 34 3.76 8.47 15.04
N THR A 35 3.96 7.74 16.14
CA THR A 35 5.07 6.81 16.30
C THR A 35 4.74 5.47 15.66
N ILE A 36 5.58 5.03 14.73
CA ILE A 36 5.50 3.69 14.14
C ILE A 36 5.98 2.67 15.17
N VAL A 37 5.14 1.67 15.46
CA VAL A 37 5.45 0.55 16.36
C VAL A 37 5.63 -0.72 15.52
N PRO A 38 6.88 -1.14 15.24
CA PRO A 38 7.13 -2.34 14.45
C PRO A 38 6.81 -3.58 15.27
N VAL A 39 5.79 -4.33 14.84
CA VAL A 39 5.40 -5.60 15.44
C VAL A 39 6.28 -6.71 14.85
N SER A 40 6.73 -7.66 15.69
CA SER A 40 7.45 -8.84 15.22
C SER A 40 6.59 -9.67 14.28
N ASP A 41 7.23 -10.38 13.35
CA ASP A 41 6.54 -11.26 12.39
C ASP A 41 5.56 -12.23 13.11
N PRO A 42 4.40 -12.56 12.52
CA PRO A 42 3.46 -13.51 13.11
C PRO A 42 4.10 -14.84 13.55
N GLN A 43 5.10 -15.33 12.81
CA GLN A 43 5.83 -16.56 13.14
C GLN A 43 6.82 -16.39 14.31
N LEU A 44 7.14 -15.15 14.68
CA LEU A 44 8.06 -14.76 15.74
C LEU A 44 7.32 -14.16 16.96
N GLY A 45 6.04 -14.48 17.12
CA GLY A 45 5.25 -14.19 18.32
C GLY A 45 4.31 -13.00 18.21
N ASP A 46 4.25 -12.29 17.08
CA ASP A 46 3.25 -11.24 16.81
C ASP A 46 3.17 -10.16 17.91
N ALA A 47 4.32 -9.68 18.38
CA ALA A 47 4.43 -8.84 19.57
C ALA A 47 5.00 -7.46 19.25
N ALA A 48 4.48 -6.44 19.93
CA ALA A 48 5.10 -5.12 19.95
C ALA A 48 6.37 -5.13 20.83
N PRO A 49 7.33 -4.20 20.62
CA PRO A 49 8.49 -4.08 21.49
C PRO A 49 8.05 -3.77 22.93
N LYS A 50 8.79 -4.27 23.93
CA LYS A 50 8.44 -4.17 25.36
C LYS A 50 8.26 -2.73 25.88
N THR A 51 8.81 -1.74 25.17
CA THR A 51 8.69 -0.31 25.49
C THR A 51 7.34 0.28 25.08
N PHE A 52 6.53 -0.43 24.30
CA PHE A 52 5.21 -0.01 23.85
C PHE A 52 4.11 -0.85 24.50
N PRO A 53 2.86 -0.33 24.57
CA PRO A 53 1.72 -1.15 24.95
C PRO A 53 1.57 -2.36 24.02
N PRO A 54 1.00 -3.48 24.51
CA PRO A 54 0.77 -4.67 23.70
C PRO A 54 0.05 -4.36 22.40
N ARG A 55 0.38 -5.14 21.36
CA ARG A 55 -0.31 -5.07 20.06
C ARG A 55 -1.82 -5.31 20.27
N PRO A 56 -2.69 -4.43 19.75
CA PRO A 56 -4.14 -4.67 19.77
C PRO A 56 -4.54 -5.86 18.90
N LEU A 57 -5.63 -6.54 19.26
CA LEU A 57 -6.17 -7.63 18.44
C LEU A 57 -6.69 -7.11 17.09
N GLY A 58 -6.39 -7.86 16.02
CA GLY A 58 -6.84 -7.61 14.65
C GLY A 58 -5.71 -7.62 13.63
N SER A 59 -6.05 -7.39 12.37
CA SER A 59 -5.08 -7.24 11.28
C SER A 59 -4.39 -5.87 11.32
N LEU A 60 -3.09 -5.84 11.02
CA LEU A 60 -2.33 -4.59 10.90
C LEU A 60 -2.50 -3.97 9.50
N PRO A 61 -2.50 -2.64 9.36
CA PRO A 61 -2.14 -1.64 10.38
C PRO A 61 -3.29 -1.30 11.35
N ILE A 62 -2.92 -0.90 12.56
CA ILE A 62 -3.85 -0.37 13.58
C ILE A 62 -3.28 0.94 14.12
N LEU A 63 -4.06 2.02 14.01
CA LEU A 63 -3.77 3.31 14.64
C LEU A 63 -4.42 3.34 16.02
N ALA A 64 -3.63 3.61 17.06
CA ALA A 64 -4.08 3.80 18.43
C ALA A 64 -3.96 5.28 18.80
N ILE A 65 -5.12 5.92 18.96
CA ILE A 65 -5.27 7.32 19.32
C ILE A 65 -5.35 7.41 20.86
N PRO A 66 -4.45 8.14 21.53
CA PRO A 66 -4.47 8.25 22.98
C PRO A 66 -5.79 8.87 23.46
N GLY A 67 -6.42 8.24 24.45
CA GLY A 67 -7.61 8.79 25.11
C GLY A 67 -7.26 9.94 26.08
N SER A 68 -8.30 10.51 26.69
CA SER A 68 -8.14 11.54 27.73
C SER A 68 -7.52 11.02 29.03
N ASP A 69 -7.61 9.70 29.27
CA ASP A 69 -6.91 9.04 30.37
C ASP A 69 -5.57 8.44 29.89
N SER A 70 -4.63 8.22 30.81
CA SER A 70 -3.28 7.78 30.46
C SER A 70 -3.19 6.32 29.96
N LYS A 71 -4.31 5.58 30.00
CA LYS A 71 -4.36 4.11 29.83
C LYS A 71 -5.20 3.65 28.64
N SER A 72 -6.11 4.47 28.11
CA SER A 72 -6.99 4.07 27.01
C SER A 72 -6.48 4.53 25.65
N TYR A 73 -6.90 3.78 24.63
CA TYR A 73 -6.73 4.15 23.24
C TYR A 73 -8.05 3.92 22.50
N THR A 74 -8.35 4.83 21.58
CA THR A 74 -9.33 4.60 20.52
C THR A 74 -8.60 4.01 19.32
N TYR A 75 -9.14 2.96 18.70
CA TYR A 75 -8.47 2.24 17.63
C TYR A 75 -9.15 2.44 16.29
N ILE A 76 -8.41 2.91 15.29
CA ILE A 76 -8.80 2.86 13.88
C ILE A 76 -8.03 1.72 13.22
N ARG A 77 -8.75 0.91 12.45
CA ARG A 77 -8.24 -0.25 11.71
C ARG A 77 -8.44 0.00 10.22
N GLN A 78 -7.79 -0.80 9.37
CA GLN A 78 -7.76 -0.65 7.91
C GLN A 78 -6.91 0.53 7.44
N SER A 79 -5.98 0.27 6.52
CA SER A 79 -5.04 1.29 6.05
C SER A 79 -5.74 2.49 5.41
N LEU A 80 -6.80 2.26 4.61
CA LEU A 80 -7.54 3.34 3.96
C LEU A 80 -8.30 4.22 4.95
N ALA A 81 -8.90 3.63 6.00
CA ALA A 81 -9.60 4.41 7.03
C ALA A 81 -8.61 5.23 7.86
N ILE A 82 -7.45 4.64 8.19
CA ILE A 82 -6.36 5.36 8.88
C ILE A 82 -5.87 6.53 8.03
N MET A 83 -5.59 6.32 6.73
CA MET A 83 -5.16 7.39 5.82
C MET A 83 -6.21 8.50 5.71
N ASN A 84 -7.49 8.16 5.50
CA ASN A 84 -8.57 9.15 5.43
C ASN A 84 -8.70 9.98 6.70
N TYR A 85 -8.68 9.33 7.87
CA TYR A 85 -8.78 10.03 9.15
C TYR A 85 -7.60 10.99 9.36
N LEU A 86 -6.38 10.54 9.10
CA LEU A 86 -5.19 11.39 9.23
C LEU A 86 -5.20 12.55 8.22
N ASP A 87 -5.79 12.38 7.04
CA ASP A 87 -5.91 13.44 6.02
C ASP A 87 -6.90 14.50 6.41
N GLU A 88 -8.03 14.12 7.01
CA GLU A 88 -8.98 15.09 7.56
C GLU A 88 -8.36 15.95 8.67
N LEU A 89 -7.51 15.35 9.52
CA LEU A 89 -6.77 16.10 10.55
C LEU A 89 -5.74 17.05 9.94
N CYS A 90 -5.00 16.59 8.93
CA CYS A 90 -4.06 17.45 8.19
C CYS A 90 -4.78 18.58 7.45
N ASP A 91 -5.93 18.33 6.83
CA ASP A 91 -6.70 19.36 6.12
C ASP A 91 -7.21 20.43 7.11
N ALA A 92 -7.70 20.00 8.28
CA ALA A 92 -8.18 20.88 9.33
C ALA A 92 -7.02 21.58 10.08
N GLY A 93 -5.81 21.00 10.09
CA GLY A 93 -4.70 21.43 10.93
C GLY A 93 -4.96 21.18 12.42
N GLU A 94 -5.68 20.11 12.74
CA GLU A 94 -6.10 19.77 14.10
C GLU A 94 -5.06 18.91 14.84
N HIS A 95 -5.07 18.95 16.17
CA HIS A 95 -4.20 18.11 17.02
C HIS A 95 -2.70 18.22 16.69
N ASP A 96 -2.25 19.41 16.32
CA ASP A 96 -0.88 19.73 15.91
C ASP A 96 -0.42 19.03 14.61
N PHE A 97 -1.32 18.37 13.88
CA PHE A 97 -0.99 17.79 12.57
C PHE A 97 -0.63 18.88 11.56
N PRO A 98 0.35 18.60 10.67
CA PRO A 98 0.78 19.55 9.66
C PRO A 98 -0.40 19.89 8.75
N LYS A 99 -0.64 21.20 8.56
CA LYS A 99 -1.70 21.65 7.68
C LYS A 99 -1.38 21.26 6.24
N SER A 100 -2.31 20.55 5.60
CA SER A 100 -2.10 20.07 4.24
C SER A 100 -2.03 21.23 3.24
N GLU A 101 -0.99 21.22 2.39
CA GLU A 101 -0.85 22.19 1.30
C GLU A 101 -1.65 21.79 0.05
N CYS A 102 -2.00 20.51 -0.07
CA CYS A 102 -2.77 19.98 -1.20
C CYS A 102 -3.74 18.88 -0.74
N SER A 103 -4.88 18.78 -1.42
CA SER A 103 -5.85 17.72 -1.15
C SER A 103 -5.36 16.38 -1.72
N MET A 104 -5.16 15.38 -0.86
CA MET A 104 -4.87 14.01 -1.33
C MET A 104 -6.14 13.22 -1.67
N ARG A 105 -7.32 13.76 -1.33
CA ARG A 105 -8.63 13.18 -1.66
C ARG A 105 -9.22 13.77 -2.94
N GLY A 106 -8.80 14.96 -3.37
CA GLY A 106 -9.38 15.74 -4.47
C GLY A 106 -10.02 17.05 -3.96
N ASP A 107 -9.96 18.11 -4.77
CA ASP A 107 -10.34 19.47 -4.37
C ASP A 107 -11.87 19.73 -4.46
N ASP A 108 -12.56 18.96 -5.29
CA ASP A 108 -13.99 19.09 -5.56
C ASP A 108 -14.69 17.71 -5.54
N ALA A 109 -16.01 17.69 -5.66
CA ALA A 109 -16.79 16.46 -5.61
C ALA A 109 -16.41 15.46 -6.72
N LEU A 110 -16.10 15.95 -7.93
CA LEU A 110 -15.79 15.10 -9.08
C LEU A 110 -14.38 14.50 -8.95
N SER A 111 -13.39 15.31 -8.63
CA SER A 111 -12.02 14.87 -8.36
C SER A 111 -11.98 13.89 -7.19
N ARG A 112 -12.75 14.12 -6.12
CA ARG A 112 -12.91 13.15 -5.02
C ARG A 112 -13.49 11.82 -5.47
N ALA A 113 -14.50 11.85 -6.33
CA ALA A 113 -15.05 10.63 -6.90
C ALA A 113 -14.02 9.88 -7.75
N ARG A 114 -13.22 10.59 -8.56
CA ARG A 114 -12.15 9.99 -9.38
C ARG A 114 -11.00 9.40 -8.58
N VAL A 115 -10.56 10.09 -7.52
CA VAL A 115 -9.55 9.54 -6.59
C VAL A 115 -10.12 8.29 -5.90
N THR A 116 -11.36 8.33 -5.43
CA THR A 116 -12.01 7.19 -4.81
C THR A 116 -12.13 6.00 -5.76
N GLU A 117 -12.53 6.26 -7.01
CA GLU A 117 -12.67 5.25 -8.06
C GLU A 117 -11.34 4.52 -8.31
N LEU A 118 -10.23 5.26 -8.50
CA LEU A 118 -8.90 4.66 -8.66
C LEU A 118 -8.46 3.93 -7.39
N MET A 119 -8.76 4.47 -6.20
CA MET A 119 -8.41 3.86 -4.92
C MET A 119 -9.10 2.51 -4.72
N CYS A 120 -10.38 2.38 -5.12
CA CYS A 120 -11.11 1.12 -5.07
C CYS A 120 -10.45 0.05 -5.96
N LEU A 121 -10.09 0.40 -7.20
CA LEU A 121 -9.39 -0.54 -8.11
C LEU A 121 -8.01 -0.92 -7.55
N ALA A 122 -7.27 0.04 -7.00
CA ALA A 122 -5.95 -0.22 -6.43
C ALA A 122 -6.01 -1.11 -5.16
N ASP A 123 -7.03 -0.95 -4.33
CA ASP A 123 -7.25 -1.81 -3.17
C ASP A 123 -7.67 -3.22 -3.58
N GLU A 124 -8.56 -3.34 -4.57
CA GLU A 124 -8.96 -4.61 -5.17
C GLU A 124 -7.75 -5.42 -5.65
N LEU A 125 -6.78 -4.78 -6.32
CA LEU A 125 -5.54 -5.44 -6.75
C LEU A 125 -4.78 -6.07 -5.57
N THR A 126 -4.65 -5.35 -4.46
CA THR A 126 -3.92 -5.87 -3.29
C THR A 126 -4.67 -7.02 -2.62
N ILE A 127 -6.01 -6.92 -2.54
CA ILE A 127 -6.85 -7.97 -1.94
C ILE A 127 -6.83 -9.23 -2.82
N ALA A 128 -6.99 -9.06 -4.15
CA ALA A 128 -6.98 -10.14 -5.13
C ALA A 128 -5.58 -10.77 -5.33
N TRP A 129 -4.51 -10.15 -4.83
CA TRP A 129 -3.20 -10.79 -4.74
C TRP A 129 -3.16 -11.95 -3.73
N ASN A 130 -4.02 -11.95 -2.70
CA ASN A 130 -4.02 -13.00 -1.68
C ASN A 130 -4.17 -14.42 -2.24
N PRO A 131 -5.14 -14.72 -3.12
CA PRO A 131 -5.23 -16.04 -3.73
C PRO A 131 -4.04 -16.33 -4.67
N VAL A 132 -3.47 -15.33 -5.36
CA VAL A 132 -2.26 -15.52 -6.19
C VAL A 132 -1.11 -16.06 -5.35
N ARG A 133 -0.77 -15.39 -4.23
CA ARG A 133 0.31 -15.84 -3.33
C ARG A 133 -0.03 -17.14 -2.61
N THR A 134 -1.29 -17.33 -2.22
CA THR A 134 -1.74 -18.51 -1.46
C THR A 134 -1.57 -19.78 -2.25
N PHE A 135 -1.77 -19.74 -3.58
CA PHE A 135 -1.71 -20.90 -4.46
C PHE A 135 -0.41 -21.01 -5.28
N GLY A 136 0.29 -19.89 -5.49
CA GLY A 136 1.38 -19.80 -6.45
C GLY A 136 2.79 -19.76 -5.86
N THR A 137 2.94 -19.62 -4.55
CA THR A 137 4.24 -19.34 -3.93
C THR A 137 4.52 -20.22 -2.72
N GLY A 138 5.78 -20.38 -2.36
CA GLY A 138 6.22 -21.08 -1.14
C GLY A 138 5.81 -20.40 0.17
N ALA A 139 5.31 -19.16 0.12
CA ALA A 139 4.68 -18.48 1.25
C ALA A 139 3.19 -18.83 1.42
N GLY A 140 2.59 -19.48 0.42
CA GLY A 140 1.21 -19.94 0.44
C GLY A 140 1.01 -21.21 1.26
N THR A 141 -0.22 -21.44 1.70
CA THR A 141 -0.60 -22.65 2.46
C THR A 141 -1.03 -23.80 1.54
N MET A 142 -1.18 -23.55 0.23
CA MET A 142 -1.68 -24.51 -0.75
C MET A 142 -0.88 -24.36 -2.06
N SER A 143 -0.66 -25.44 -2.80
CA SER A 143 -0.03 -25.37 -4.14
C SER A 143 -1.04 -25.73 -5.20
N LEU A 144 -1.59 -24.71 -5.87
CA LEU A 144 -2.53 -24.84 -6.99
C LEU A 144 -2.10 -23.88 -8.11
N PRO A 145 -1.03 -24.19 -8.86
CA PRO A 145 -0.44 -23.30 -9.87
C PRO A 145 -1.45 -22.71 -10.85
N GLU A 146 -2.35 -23.54 -11.37
CA GLU A 146 -3.36 -23.11 -12.34
C GLU A 146 -4.38 -22.13 -11.73
N ALA A 147 -4.75 -22.30 -10.46
CA ALA A 147 -5.58 -21.33 -9.75
C ALA A 147 -4.84 -19.99 -9.57
N SER A 148 -3.54 -20.02 -9.24
CA SER A 148 -2.72 -18.81 -9.13
C SER A 148 -2.64 -18.04 -10.47
N LYS A 149 -2.40 -18.75 -11.57
CA LYS A 149 -2.38 -18.17 -12.92
C LYS A 149 -3.72 -17.56 -13.30
N GLU A 150 -4.83 -18.24 -12.99
CA GLU A 150 -6.16 -17.71 -13.23
C GLU A 150 -6.41 -16.41 -12.43
N MET A 151 -6.00 -16.36 -11.15
CA MET A 151 -6.14 -15.15 -10.34
C MET A 151 -5.31 -13.97 -10.86
N ILE A 152 -4.17 -14.22 -11.50
CA ILE A 152 -3.41 -13.17 -12.19
C ILE A 152 -4.21 -12.57 -13.35
N ARG A 153 -4.99 -13.36 -14.09
CA ARG A 153 -5.83 -12.85 -15.18
C ARG A 153 -6.91 -11.89 -14.66
N TRP A 154 -7.45 -12.15 -13.47
CA TRP A 154 -8.37 -11.22 -12.81
C TRP A 154 -7.69 -9.89 -12.45
N LEU A 155 -6.45 -9.93 -11.95
CA LEU A 155 -5.67 -8.71 -11.70
C LEU A 155 -5.39 -7.93 -12.97
N GLN A 156 -5.03 -8.62 -14.06
CA GLN A 156 -4.76 -7.99 -15.36
C GLN A 156 -5.94 -7.20 -15.89
N ARG A 157 -7.18 -7.65 -15.64
CA ARG A 157 -8.39 -6.89 -16.01
C ARG A 157 -8.46 -5.54 -15.29
N THR A 158 -8.20 -5.52 -13.99
CA THR A 158 -8.18 -4.28 -13.20
C THR A 158 -7.04 -3.37 -13.65
N LEU A 159 -5.84 -3.92 -13.90
CA LEU A 159 -4.70 -3.19 -14.44
C LEU A 159 -4.99 -2.58 -15.82
N THR A 160 -5.67 -3.33 -16.71
CA THR A 160 -6.10 -2.84 -18.03
C THR A 160 -7.03 -1.63 -17.89
N THR A 161 -7.92 -1.65 -16.90
CA THR A 161 -8.84 -0.53 -16.64
C THR A 161 -8.06 0.71 -16.23
N ILE A 162 -7.14 0.57 -15.26
CA ILE A 162 -6.30 1.69 -14.79
C ILE A 162 -5.39 2.21 -15.91
N GLU A 163 -4.76 1.31 -16.67
CA GLU A 163 -3.91 1.65 -17.81
C GLU A 163 -4.67 2.47 -18.86
N SER A 164 -5.93 2.14 -19.12
CA SER A 164 -6.78 2.89 -20.05
C SER A 164 -7.05 4.32 -19.57
N TRP A 165 -7.16 4.54 -18.26
CA TRP A 165 -7.34 5.87 -17.68
C TRP A 165 -6.05 6.69 -17.66
N PHE A 166 -4.90 6.03 -17.75
CA PHE A 166 -3.60 6.66 -17.71
C PHE A 166 -3.06 7.03 -19.09
N GLN A 167 -3.71 6.65 -20.20
CA GLN A 167 -3.20 6.85 -21.57
C GLN A 167 -2.72 8.28 -21.84
N ASP A 168 -3.52 9.28 -21.44
CA ASP A 168 -3.24 10.69 -21.70
C ASP A 168 -2.54 11.39 -20.51
N ARG A 169 -2.13 10.65 -19.49
CA ARG A 169 -1.62 11.22 -18.24
C ARG A 169 -0.11 11.40 -18.28
N ASP A 170 0.37 12.58 -17.91
CA ASP A 170 1.79 12.83 -17.65
C ASP A 170 2.13 12.57 -16.17
N PHE A 171 3.15 11.74 -15.93
CA PHE A 171 3.66 11.43 -14.59
C PHE A 171 4.95 12.18 -14.23
N SER A 172 5.44 13.08 -15.07
CA SER A 172 6.62 13.89 -14.81
C SER A 172 6.52 14.64 -13.46
N ASP A 173 5.39 15.28 -13.20
CA ASP A 173 5.12 16.03 -11.96
C ASP A 173 4.96 15.17 -10.72
N LEU A 174 4.78 13.84 -10.86
CA LEU A 174 4.67 12.91 -9.73
C LEU A 174 6.02 12.55 -9.12
N ARG A 175 7.12 12.81 -9.84
CA ARG A 175 8.49 12.53 -9.39
C ARG A 175 8.85 13.34 -8.15
N GLU A 176 9.89 12.91 -7.42
CA GLU A 176 10.49 13.72 -6.38
C GLU A 176 10.91 15.09 -6.94
N GLY A 177 10.49 16.18 -6.28
CA GLY A 177 10.73 17.55 -6.74
C GLY A 177 9.80 18.03 -7.87
N GLY A 178 8.83 17.21 -8.28
CA GLY A 178 7.76 17.62 -9.19
C GLY A 178 6.80 18.62 -8.55
N THR A 179 5.94 19.22 -9.36
CA THR A 179 5.06 20.33 -8.92
C THR A 179 3.82 19.88 -8.16
N ARG A 180 3.50 18.58 -8.15
CA ARG A 180 2.33 18.03 -7.45
C ARG A 180 2.70 16.94 -6.44
N GLY A 181 1.95 16.91 -5.34
CA GLY A 181 1.93 15.75 -4.44
C GLY A 181 1.16 14.56 -5.04
N PRO A 182 1.35 13.35 -4.51
CA PRO A 182 0.51 12.21 -4.86
C PRO A 182 -0.85 12.34 -4.19
N ASN A 183 -1.87 11.74 -4.79
CA ASN A 183 -3.15 11.52 -4.10
C ASN A 183 -3.15 10.16 -3.38
N MET A 184 -4.19 9.90 -2.58
CA MET A 184 -4.30 8.63 -1.83
C MET A 184 -4.33 7.39 -2.71
N ALA A 185 -5.03 7.46 -3.84
CA ALA A 185 -5.15 6.34 -4.76
C ALA A 185 -3.81 5.95 -5.38
N GLU A 186 -2.97 6.95 -5.69
CA GLU A 186 -1.61 6.74 -6.20
C GLU A 186 -0.72 6.06 -5.15
N ILE A 187 -0.82 6.43 -3.87
CA ILE A 187 -0.09 5.73 -2.79
C ILE A 187 -0.49 4.25 -2.74
N VAL A 188 -1.79 3.95 -2.83
CA VAL A 188 -2.33 2.58 -2.77
C VAL A 188 -1.87 1.77 -4.00
N LEU A 189 -1.96 2.36 -5.19
CA LEU A 189 -1.55 1.71 -6.44
C LEU A 189 -0.03 1.47 -6.48
N TYR A 190 0.77 2.47 -6.12
CA TYR A 190 2.22 2.34 -6.06
C TYR A 190 2.62 1.22 -5.10
N GLN A 191 2.01 1.20 -3.90
CA GLN A 191 2.29 0.15 -2.93
C GLN A 191 2.03 -1.23 -3.50
N PHE A 192 0.93 -1.46 -4.23
CA PHE A 192 0.65 -2.75 -4.86
C PHE A 192 1.77 -3.16 -5.82
N LEU A 193 2.12 -2.26 -6.76
CA LEU A 193 3.14 -2.53 -7.78
C LEU A 193 4.52 -2.78 -7.15
N GLU A 194 4.91 -1.96 -6.17
CA GLU A 194 6.14 -2.13 -5.40
C GLU A 194 6.13 -3.48 -4.67
N PHE A 195 5.04 -3.82 -3.99
CA PHE A 195 4.95 -5.05 -3.20
C PHE A 195 5.06 -6.32 -4.06
N THR A 196 4.37 -6.40 -5.19
CA THR A 196 4.48 -7.56 -6.07
C THR A 196 5.86 -7.67 -6.69
N LYS A 197 6.48 -6.53 -7.05
CA LYS A 197 7.80 -6.50 -7.66
C LYS A 197 8.90 -6.83 -6.67
N ASP A 198 8.96 -6.14 -5.55
CA ASP A 198 10.04 -6.27 -4.57
C ASP A 198 9.90 -7.55 -3.77
N CYS A 199 8.71 -7.83 -3.21
CA CYS A 199 8.53 -8.99 -2.34
C CYS A 199 8.38 -10.30 -3.11
N TYR A 200 7.73 -10.30 -4.28
CA TYR A 200 7.42 -11.51 -5.04
C TYR A 200 8.23 -11.68 -6.33
N GLY A 201 9.05 -10.69 -6.70
CA GLY A 201 9.80 -10.72 -7.96
C GLY A 201 8.91 -10.64 -9.20
N LYS A 202 7.63 -10.23 -9.04
CA LYS A 202 6.64 -10.19 -10.11
C LYS A 202 6.32 -8.75 -10.47
N ASP A 203 6.86 -8.30 -11.61
CA ASP A 203 6.56 -6.99 -12.15
C ASP A 203 5.18 -7.01 -12.85
N MET A 204 4.15 -6.51 -12.16
CA MET A 204 2.77 -6.52 -12.65
C MET A 204 2.51 -5.49 -13.75
N THR A 205 3.46 -4.61 -14.06
CA THR A 205 3.35 -3.72 -15.23
C THR A 205 3.79 -4.41 -16.53
N LYS A 206 4.40 -5.59 -16.41
CA LYS A 206 4.89 -6.38 -17.54
C LYS A 206 4.00 -7.59 -17.79
N GLY A 207 3.78 -7.86 -19.07
CA GLY A 207 2.94 -8.96 -19.49
C GLY A 207 3.58 -10.32 -19.39
N SER A 208 2.72 -11.33 -19.24
CA SER A 208 3.02 -12.68 -19.71
C SER A 208 3.16 -12.65 -21.23
N THR A 209 4.18 -13.33 -21.76
CA THR A 209 4.36 -13.52 -23.20
C THR A 209 3.26 -14.37 -23.84
N GLN A 210 2.43 -15.04 -23.04
CA GLN A 210 1.29 -15.81 -23.53
C GLN A 210 0.12 -14.86 -23.80
N LYS A 211 -0.18 -14.64 -25.08
CA LYS A 211 -1.41 -13.98 -25.52
C LYS A 211 -2.58 -14.92 -25.22
N GLY A 212 -3.40 -14.58 -24.23
CA GLY A 212 -4.57 -15.32 -23.83
C GLY A 212 -5.88 -14.68 -24.27
N LEU A 213 -6.97 -15.36 -23.96
CA LEU A 213 -8.26 -14.68 -23.84
C LEU A 213 -8.35 -14.07 -22.44
N ASP A 214 -9.14 -13.02 -22.24
CA ASP A 214 -9.49 -12.54 -20.90
C ASP A 214 -10.37 -13.58 -20.17
N VAL A 215 -10.70 -13.30 -18.91
CA VAL A 215 -11.54 -14.18 -18.07
C VAL A 215 -12.95 -14.44 -18.64
N TYR A 216 -13.38 -13.70 -19.67
CA TYR A 216 -14.67 -13.88 -20.36
C TYR A 216 -14.51 -14.44 -21.78
N GLY A 217 -13.31 -14.85 -22.20
CA GLY A 217 -13.09 -15.39 -23.54
C GLY A 217 -12.92 -14.32 -24.62
N ARG A 218 -12.69 -13.05 -24.27
CA ARG A 218 -12.44 -11.96 -25.24
C ARG A 218 -10.94 -11.87 -25.54
N LYS A 219 -10.55 -11.45 -26.75
CA LYS A 219 -9.11 -11.26 -27.07
C LYS A 219 -8.50 -10.23 -26.12
N GLU A 220 -7.37 -10.57 -25.49
CA GLU A 220 -6.63 -9.64 -24.65
C GLU A 220 -6.16 -8.42 -25.44
N ALA A 221 -6.46 -7.23 -24.91
CA ALA A 221 -5.76 -6.00 -25.24
C ALA A 221 -4.51 -5.95 -24.35
N SER A 222 -3.32 -5.98 -24.95
CA SER A 222 -1.99 -5.80 -24.34
C SER A 222 -1.77 -6.38 -22.93
N ASN A 223 -0.89 -7.38 -22.81
CA ASN A 223 -0.41 -7.83 -21.51
C ASN A 223 0.60 -6.86 -20.88
N GLU A 224 1.03 -5.82 -21.60
CA GLU A 224 1.94 -4.80 -21.10
C GLU A 224 1.20 -3.53 -20.73
N PHE A 225 1.61 -2.92 -19.61
CA PHE A 225 1.01 -1.71 -19.05
C PHE A 225 2.06 -0.59 -18.97
N PRO A 226 2.45 0.01 -20.12
CA PRO A 226 3.52 1.00 -20.17
C PRO A 226 3.23 2.25 -19.32
N LYS A 227 1.99 2.72 -19.23
CA LYS A 227 1.66 3.89 -18.40
C LYS A 227 1.70 3.56 -16.92
N LEU A 228 1.29 2.36 -16.51
CA LEU A 228 1.52 1.88 -15.14
C LEU A 228 3.02 1.75 -14.82
N ALA A 229 3.84 1.33 -15.79
CA ALA A 229 5.30 1.30 -15.63
C ALA A 229 5.87 2.72 -15.47
N GLU A 230 5.43 3.68 -16.28
CA GLU A 230 5.81 5.09 -16.18
C GLU A 230 5.40 5.69 -14.82
N PHE A 231 4.17 5.42 -14.38
CA PHE A 231 3.67 5.79 -13.05
C PHE A 231 4.56 5.23 -11.94
N TYR A 232 4.87 3.93 -11.98
CA TYR A 232 5.73 3.27 -11.00
C TYR A 232 7.13 3.91 -10.95
N GLU A 233 7.75 4.11 -12.11
CA GLU A 233 9.07 4.72 -12.23
C GLU A 233 9.07 6.18 -11.78
N ALA A 234 7.99 6.92 -11.96
CA ALA A 234 7.85 8.28 -11.44
C ALA A 234 7.71 8.28 -9.91
N PHE A 235 6.75 7.52 -9.38
CA PHE A 235 6.44 7.51 -7.94
C PHE A 235 7.61 6.97 -7.11
N ARG A 236 8.33 5.93 -7.56
CA ARG A 236 9.44 5.35 -6.79
C ARG A 236 10.61 6.30 -6.54
N THR A 237 10.68 7.43 -7.27
CA THR A 237 11.72 8.45 -7.03
C THR A 237 11.49 9.22 -5.73
N ARG A 238 10.26 9.21 -5.22
CA ARG A 238 9.84 9.98 -4.04
C ARG A 238 10.53 9.48 -2.78
N LYS A 239 10.97 10.40 -1.91
CA LYS A 239 11.61 10.04 -0.63
C LYS A 239 10.70 9.19 0.26
N SER A 240 9.39 9.44 0.20
CA SER A 240 8.37 8.67 0.93
C SER A 240 8.38 7.18 0.58
N ALA A 241 8.71 6.86 -0.68
CA ALA A 241 8.70 5.53 -1.26
C ALA A 241 9.97 4.72 -0.96
N VAL A 242 11.03 5.35 -0.45
CA VAL A 242 12.26 4.65 -0.06
C VAL A 242 11.98 3.70 1.11
N ARG A 243 12.49 2.47 1.04
CA ARG A 243 12.40 1.50 2.13
C ARG A 243 13.56 1.65 3.09
N ASP A 244 13.27 1.64 4.39
CA ASP A 244 14.28 1.61 5.45
C ASP A 244 14.38 0.19 6.04
N ALA A 245 15.46 -0.52 5.70
CA ALA A 245 15.72 -1.86 6.22
C ALA A 245 15.91 -1.86 7.75
N SER A 246 16.47 -0.79 8.32
CA SER A 246 16.67 -0.68 9.78
C SER A 246 15.35 -0.48 10.53
N ALA A 247 14.34 0.11 9.86
CA ALA A 247 12.97 0.22 10.36
C ALA A 247 12.12 -1.04 10.11
N GLY A 248 12.69 -2.10 9.53
CA GLY A 248 11.97 -3.35 9.23
C GLY A 248 11.05 -3.26 8.00
N GLU A 249 11.29 -2.30 7.09
CA GLU A 249 10.53 -2.15 5.84
C GLU A 249 10.96 -3.11 4.74
N VAL A 250 11.93 -3.97 5.02
CA VAL A 250 12.35 -5.06 4.13
C VAL A 250 12.10 -6.38 4.86
N ALA A 251 11.42 -7.31 4.19
CA ALA A 251 11.19 -8.63 4.76
C ALA A 251 12.51 -9.40 4.90
N SER A 252 12.58 -10.31 5.89
CA SER A 252 13.78 -11.15 6.05
C SER A 252 14.06 -11.99 4.82
N GLU A 253 15.33 -12.34 4.58
CA GLU A 253 15.74 -13.18 3.45
C GLU A 253 14.95 -14.50 3.35
N LYS A 254 14.67 -15.12 4.51
CA LYS A 254 13.86 -16.35 4.58
C LYS A 254 12.45 -16.14 4.05
N VAL A 255 11.80 -15.04 4.46
CA VAL A 255 10.44 -14.70 4.04
C VAL A 255 10.43 -14.31 2.56
N MET A 256 11.40 -13.52 2.11
CA MET A 256 11.58 -13.16 0.70
C MET A 256 11.75 -14.40 -0.19
N LYS A 257 12.62 -15.33 0.21
CA LYS A 257 12.82 -16.59 -0.51
C LYS A 257 11.53 -17.39 -0.64
N ALA A 258 10.72 -17.46 0.42
CA ALA A 258 9.43 -18.14 0.38
C ALA A 258 8.45 -17.46 -0.60
N MET A 259 8.36 -16.12 -0.59
CA MET A 259 7.50 -15.36 -1.51
C MET A 259 7.94 -15.46 -2.97
N GLN A 260 9.24 -15.58 -3.23
CA GLN A 260 9.81 -15.65 -4.59
C GLN A 260 9.95 -17.09 -5.12
N THR A 261 9.68 -18.11 -4.30
CA THR A 261 9.64 -19.50 -4.76
C THR A 261 8.29 -19.77 -5.40
N TRP A 262 8.19 -19.58 -6.71
CA TRP A 262 6.97 -19.83 -7.48
C TRP A 262 6.80 -21.31 -7.82
N SER A 263 5.55 -21.78 -7.85
CA SER A 263 5.19 -23.15 -8.23
C SER A 263 5.05 -23.35 -9.75
N TRP A 264 5.33 -22.30 -10.54
CA TRP A 264 5.26 -22.26 -12.00
C TRP A 264 6.09 -21.13 -12.60
#